data_AF-A0A151IXZ0-F1
#
_entry.id   AF-A0A151IXZ0-F1
#
_cell.length_a   1.000
_cell.length_b   1.000
_cell.length_c   1.000
_cell.angle_alpha   90.00
_cell.angle_beta   90.00
_cell.angle_gamma   90.00
#
_symmetry.space_group_name_H-M   'P 1'
#
loop_
_entity.id
_entity.type
_entity.pdbx_description
1 polymer ?
#
loop_
_entity_poly.entity_id
_entity_poly.type
_entity_poly.pdbx_seq_one_letter_code
_entity_poly.pdbx_strand_id
1 'polypeptide(L)'
;VKIAIGDTRGNRIILPHATWMAFVEKRVDIRQLVRSSTTSSLMIQDLVIEFVKIRDVDNVKLALYNKCTYVKPSTILFMLELEQCQAGIFLFVSIYKYCKRYF
;
A
#
# COMPACT_ATOMS: atom_id res chain seq x y z
N VAL A 1 -9.99 -13.54 5.47
CA VAL A 1 -8.96 -13.25 4.44
C VAL A 1 -7.91 -12.32 5.05
N LYS A 2 -6.63 -12.46 4.70
CA LYS A 2 -5.54 -11.55 5.11
C LYS A 2 -4.72 -11.20 3.86
N ILE A 3 -4.29 -9.95 3.73
CA ILE A 3 -3.54 -9.47 2.57
C ILE A 3 -2.11 -9.19 3.01
N ALA A 4 -1.13 -9.77 2.30
CA ALA A 4 0.27 -9.48 2.54
C ALA A 4 0.74 -8.40 1.55
N ILE A 5 1.30 -7.31 2.06
CA ILE A 5 2.00 -6.31 1.26
C ILE A 5 3.47 -6.36 1.65
N GLY A 6 4.36 -6.44 0.69
CA GLY A 6 5.79 -6.46 0.96
C GLY A 6 6.61 -5.72 -0.08
N ASP A 7 7.86 -5.42 0.29
CA ASP A 7 8.85 -4.80 -0.57
C ASP A 7 9.81 -5.83 -1.19
N THR A 8 10.70 -5.35 -2.06
CA THR A 8 11.72 -6.18 -2.73
C THR A 8 12.81 -6.68 -1.78
N ARG A 9 12.84 -6.22 -0.52
CA ARG A 9 13.83 -6.61 0.50
C ARG A 9 13.28 -7.68 1.44
N GLY A 10 12.05 -8.13 1.21
CA GLY A 10 11.39 -9.17 2.01
C GLY A 10 10.66 -8.64 3.24
N ASN A 11 10.60 -7.32 3.45
CA ASN A 11 9.75 -6.74 4.47
C ASN A 11 8.30 -6.93 4.06
N ARG A 12 7.44 -7.32 5.01
CA ARG A 12 6.02 -7.52 4.74
C ARG A 12 5.17 -7.13 5.93
N ILE A 13 4.03 -6.51 5.64
CA ILE A 13 2.92 -6.31 6.57
C ILE A 13 1.78 -7.24 6.18
N ILE A 14 1.04 -7.71 7.18
CA ILE A 14 -0.15 -8.54 6.97
C ILE A 14 -1.36 -7.71 7.39
N LEU A 15 -2.11 -7.24 6.39
CA LEU A 15 -3.32 -6.47 6.58
C LEU A 15 -4.50 -7.39 6.89
N PRO A 16 -5.20 -7.19 8.03
CA PRO A 16 -6.50 -7.77 8.27
C PRO A 16 -7.50 -7.33 7.19
N HIS A 17 -8.50 -8.17 6.90
CA HIS A 17 -9.55 -7.84 5.93
C HIS A 17 -10.30 -6.54 6.29
N ALA A 18 -10.61 -6.32 7.56
CA ALA A 18 -11.28 -5.09 8.01
C ALA A 18 -10.46 -3.83 7.71
N THR A 19 -9.14 -3.90 7.87
CA THR A 19 -8.22 -2.80 7.55
C THR A 19 -8.12 -2.58 6.05
N TRP A 20 -8.15 -3.65 5.24
CA TRP A 20 -8.21 -3.54 3.79
C TRP A 20 -9.50 -2.87 3.31
N MET A 21 -10.65 -3.24 3.87
CA MET A 21 -11.92 -2.58 3.51
C MET A 21 -11.88 -1.09 3.83
N ALA A 22 -11.41 -0.73 5.04
CA ALA A 22 -11.25 0.68 5.41
C ALA A 22 -10.22 1.41 4.54
N PHE A 23 -9.16 0.72 4.08
CA PHE A 23 -8.20 1.26 3.12
C PHE A 23 -8.88 1.60 1.78
N VAL A 24 -9.72 0.70 1.24
CA VAL A 24 -10.47 0.95 0.00
C VAL A 24 -11.51 2.06 0.16
N GLU A 25 -12.21 2.12 1.29
CA GLU A 25 -13.15 3.21 1.60
C GLU A 25 -12.47 4.57 1.62
N LYS A 26 -11.23 4.64 2.12
CA LYS A 26 -10.40 5.84 2.20
C LYS A 26 -9.65 6.18 0.90
N ARG A 27 -10.02 5.58 -0.24
CA ARG A 27 -9.34 5.77 -1.54
C ARG A 27 -9.11 7.23 -1.95
N VAL A 28 -10.08 8.11 -1.68
CA VAL A 28 -9.98 9.54 -2.06
C VAL A 28 -8.90 10.22 -1.23
N ASP A 29 -8.93 10.01 0.09
CA ASP A 29 -7.96 10.56 1.03
C ASP A 29 -6.54 10.04 0.73
N ILE A 30 -6.38 8.73 0.48
CA ILE A 30 -5.10 8.12 0.13
C ILE A 30 -4.58 8.66 -1.21
N ARG A 31 -5.44 8.78 -2.21
CA ARG A 31 -5.06 9.33 -3.52
C ARG A 31 -4.62 10.78 -3.41
N GLN A 32 -5.26 11.55 -2.53
CA GLN A 32 -4.85 12.93 -2.23
C GLN A 32 -3.51 12.96 -1.50
N LEU A 33 -3.33 12.11 -0.48
CA LEU A 33 -2.08 11.97 0.29
C LEU A 33 -0.88 11.70 -0.61
N VAL A 34 -1.03 10.75 -1.53
CA VAL A 34 0.03 10.32 -2.45
C VAL A 34 0.36 11.40 -3.51
N ARG A 35 -0.55 12.34 -3.74
CA ARG A 35 -0.37 13.44 -4.71
C ARG A 35 0.06 14.76 -4.09
N SER A 36 -0.22 14.97 -2.81
CA SER A 36 0.27 16.14 -2.11
C SER A 36 1.77 16.01 -1.95
N SER A 37 2.54 16.90 -2.58
CA SER A 37 4.01 17.00 -2.46
C SER A 37 4.51 17.33 -1.05
N THR A 38 3.62 17.31 -0.05
CA THR A 38 3.89 17.58 1.35
C THR A 38 3.88 16.27 2.13
N THR A 39 4.89 16.08 2.98
CA THR A 39 4.93 14.96 3.93
C THR A 39 3.69 15.00 4.80
N SER A 40 2.84 13.98 4.65
CA SER A 40 1.56 13.87 5.31
C SER A 40 1.32 12.42 5.68
N SER A 41 0.52 12.20 6.72
CA SER A 41 0.17 10.87 7.22
C SER A 41 -1.35 10.70 7.29
N LEU A 42 -1.79 9.46 7.02
CA LEU A 42 -3.18 9.04 7.16
C LEU A 42 -3.22 7.77 7.99
N MET A 43 -4.02 7.80 9.05
CA MET A 43 -4.25 6.64 9.91
C MET A 43 -5.59 5.99 9.57
N ILE A 44 -5.58 4.68 9.37
CA ILE A 44 -6.75 3.87 9.06
C ILE A 44 -6.72 2.66 10.01
N GLN A 45 -7.52 2.71 11.07
CA GLN A 45 -7.40 1.77 12.19
C GLN A 45 -5.94 1.77 12.70
N ASP A 46 -5.28 0.61 12.72
CA ASP A 46 -3.88 0.46 13.13
C ASP A 46 -2.86 0.70 11.99
N LEU A 47 -3.32 0.87 10.75
CA LEU A 47 -2.46 1.13 9.59
C LEU A 47 -2.15 2.62 9.47
N VAL A 48 -0.87 2.97 9.48
CA VAL A 48 -0.38 4.31 9.18
C VAL A 48 0.20 4.32 7.78
N ILE A 49 -0.26 5.26 6.96
CA ILE A 49 0.19 5.51 5.60
C ILE A 49 0.88 6.87 5.59
N GLU A 50 2.16 6.93 5.28
CA GLU A 50 2.93 8.17 5.25
C GLU A 50 3.55 8.38 3.88
N PHE A 51 3.37 9.56 3.30
CA PHE A 51 4.13 9.96 2.12
C PHE A 51 5.51 10.44 2.58
N VAL A 52 6.56 9.79 2.10
CA VAL A 52 7.94 10.01 2.53
C VAL A 52 8.89 10.09 1.35
N LYS A 53 9.87 10.99 1.43
CA LYS A 53 10.93 11.10 0.42
C LYS A 53 12.19 10.42 0.95
N ILE A 54 12.71 9.43 0.23
CA ILE A 54 13.93 8.72 0.57
C ILE A 54 14.93 8.92 -0.56
N ARG A 55 16.04 9.63 -0.30
CA ARG A 55 17.06 9.96 -1.30
C ARG A 55 16.46 10.60 -2.57
N ASP A 56 15.60 11.59 -2.36
CA ASP A 56 14.85 12.29 -3.40
C ASP A 56 13.86 11.45 -4.23
N VAL A 57 13.61 10.21 -3.82
CA VAL A 57 12.59 9.35 -4.43
C VAL A 57 11.35 9.34 -3.55
N ASP A 58 10.19 9.59 -4.17
CA ASP A 58 8.90 9.52 -3.49
C ASP A 58 8.52 8.07 -3.17
N ASN A 59 8.17 7.85 -1.91
CA ASN A 59 7.81 6.56 -1.36
C ASN A 59 6.56 6.72 -0.47
N VAL A 60 5.88 5.61 -0.25
CA VAL A 60 4.82 5.49 0.74
C VAL A 60 5.26 4.47 1.77
N LYS A 61 5.35 4.90 3.02
CA LYS A 61 5.57 4.02 4.16
C LYS A 61 4.22 3.51 4.64
N LEU A 62 4.09 2.20 4.69
CA LEU A 62 2.97 1.50 5.30
C LEU A 62 3.46 0.90 6.61
N ALA A 63 2.94 1.38 7.75
CA ALA A 63 3.28 0.87 9.06
C ALA A 63 2.05 0.26 9.74
N LEU A 64 2.20 -0.93 10.29
CA LEU A 64 1.15 -1.65 11.01
C LEU A 64 1.79 -2.33 12.21
N TYR A 65 1.36 -1.94 13.41
CA TYR A 65 2.00 -2.33 14.67
C TYR A 65 3.52 -2.02 14.66
N ASN A 66 4.37 -3.02 14.92
CA ASN A 66 5.82 -2.90 14.95
C ASN A 66 6.50 -3.21 13.60
N LYS A 67 5.75 -3.30 12.50
CA LYS A 67 6.28 -3.59 11.16
C LYS A 67 5.99 -2.46 10.21
N CYS A 68 6.91 -2.20 9.30
CA CYS A 68 6.67 -1.29 8.18
C CYS A 68 7.25 -1.82 6.88
N THR A 69 6.72 -1.34 5.78
CA THR A 69 7.22 -1.59 4.43
C THR A 69 7.15 -0.31 3.62
N TYR A 70 8.05 -0.15 2.66
CA TYR A 70 8.07 1.00 1.75
C TYR A 70 7.66 0.54 0.36
N VAL A 71 6.75 1.27 -0.25
CA VAL A 71 6.24 0.99 -1.60
C VAL A 71 6.22 2.26 -2.42
N LYS A 72 6.21 2.12 -3.75
CA LYS A 72 6.07 3.28 -4.63
C LYS A 72 4.65 3.87 -4.52
N PRO A 73 4.50 5.20 -4.65
CA PRO A 73 3.22 5.87 -4.87
C PRO A 73 2.33 5.18 -5.91
N SER A 74 2.89 4.80 -7.05
CA SER A 74 2.18 4.11 -8.12
C SER A 74 1.64 2.73 -7.70
N THR A 75 2.34 2.01 -6.81
CA THR A 75 1.87 0.73 -6.26
C THR A 75 0.64 0.93 -5.39
N ILE A 76 0.59 2.00 -4.59
CA ILE A 76 -0.59 2.35 -3.78
C ILE A 76 -1.78 2.70 -4.67
N LEU A 77 -1.56 3.55 -5.67
CA LEU A 77 -2.61 3.94 -6.61
C LEU A 77 -3.15 2.72 -7.37
N PHE A 78 -2.28 1.82 -7.82
CA PHE A 78 -2.68 0.57 -8.45
C PHE A 78 -3.49 -0.33 -7.50
N MET A 79 -3.09 -0.45 -6.23
CA MET A 79 -3.88 -1.22 -5.24
C MET A 79 -5.28 -0.66 -5.03
N LEU A 80 -5.48 0.66 -5.14
CA LEU A 80 -6.82 1.29 -5.06
C LEU A 80 -7.70 1.03 -6.30
N GLU A 81 -7.11 0.68 -7.45
CA GLU A 81 -7.82 0.34 -8.67
C GLU A 81 -8.28 -1.13 -8.71
N LEU A 82 -7.77 -1.96 -7.78
CA LEU A 82 -8.20 -3.35 -7.62
C LEU A 82 -9.57 -3.42 -6.91
N GLU A 83 -10.62 -2.91 -7.56
CA GLU A 83 -11.94 -2.70 -6.95
C GLU A 83 -12.72 -3.99 -6.61
N GLN A 84 -12.25 -5.21 -6.92
CA GLN A 84 -13.11 -6.40 -6.86
C GLN A 84 -12.41 -7.74 -6.52
N CYS A 85 -11.46 -7.78 -5.59
CA CYS A 85 -11.04 -9.07 -5.02
C CYS A 85 -11.92 -9.48 -3.83
N GLN A 86 -13.25 -9.57 -4.03
CA GLN A 86 -14.09 -10.40 -3.16
C GLN A 86 -13.72 -11.87 -3.41
N ALA A 87 -13.33 -12.57 -2.35
CA ALA A 87 -12.97 -13.99 -2.33
C ALA A 87 -11.56 -14.37 -2.87
N GLY A 88 -10.59 -14.39 -1.95
CA GLY A 88 -9.90 -15.65 -1.66
C GLY A 88 -8.59 -16.02 -2.37
N ILE A 89 -8.04 -15.24 -3.31
CA ILE A 89 -6.85 -15.70 -4.05
C ILE A 89 -5.69 -14.70 -3.95
N PHE A 90 -4.67 -15.09 -3.17
CA PHE A 90 -3.27 -14.67 -3.20
C PHE A 90 -2.91 -13.47 -4.09
N LEU A 91 -2.83 -12.28 -3.49
CA LEU A 91 -2.15 -11.12 -4.07
C LEU A 91 -0.61 -11.26 -3.99
N PHE A 92 -0.06 -12.43 -4.32
CA PHE A 92 1.38 -12.62 -4.54
C PHE A 92 1.74 -12.66 -6.03
N VAL A 93 0.77 -12.91 -6.92
CA VAL A 93 1.04 -13.18 -8.34
C VAL A 93 0.98 -11.92 -9.22
N SER A 94 0.10 -10.96 -8.92
CA SER A 94 -0.05 -9.80 -9.81
C SER A 94 1.06 -8.75 -9.65
N ILE A 95 1.63 -8.57 -8.45
CA ILE A 95 2.72 -7.58 -8.27
C ILE A 95 4.02 -8.08 -8.92
N TYR A 96 4.40 -9.35 -8.73
CA TYR A 96 5.65 -9.89 -9.30
C TYR A 96 5.61 -9.99 -10.84
N LYS A 97 4.46 -10.36 -11.43
CA LYS A 97 4.34 -10.52 -12.88
C LYS A 97 4.25 -9.18 -13.63
N TYR A 98 3.69 -8.13 -13.02
CA TYR A 98 3.62 -6.80 -13.63
C TYR A 98 4.86 -5.94 -13.37
N CYS A 99 5.53 -6.05 -12.22
CA CYS A 99 6.80 -5.35 -11.98
C CYS A 99 7.90 -5.78 -12.97
N LYS A 100 7.84 -6.98 -13.55
CA LYS A 100 8.77 -7.39 -14.61
C LYS A 100 8.44 -6.84 -16.01
N ARG A 101 7.27 -6.21 -16.18
CA ARG A 101 6.79 -5.69 -17.48
C ARG A 101 6.95 -4.17 -17.62
N TYR A 102 7.19 -3.45 -16.52
CA TYR A 102 7.34 -1.99 -16.48
C TYR A 102 8.69 -1.53 -15.91
N PHE A 103 9.65 -2.43 -15.77
CA PHE A 103 11.07 -2.13 -15.59
C PHE A 103 11.86 -2.73 -16.75
#